data_AF-A0A7X6X2L1-F1
#
_entry.id   AF-A0A7X6X2L1-F1
#
_cell.length_a   1.000
_cell.length_b   1.000
_cell.length_c   1.000
_cell.angle_alpha   90.00
_cell.angle_beta   90.00
_cell.angle_gamma   90.00
#
_symmetry.space_group_name_H-M   'P 1'
#
loop_
_entity.id
_entity.type
_entity.pdbx_description
1 polymer ?
#
loop_
_entity_poly.entity_id
_entity_poly.type
_entity_poly.pdbx_seq_one_letter_code
_entity_poly.pdbx_strand_id
1 'polypeptide(L)'
;MGIIIGLHFPIQVPVAYAKYMSVAVLAALDSVFGGLRASLEDKFDQAVFLTGFFSNTLLAGVLAYIGDQLGVELYMAAVIVFGVRLFQNLAGIRRFLLKK
;
A
#
# COMPACT_ATOMS: atom_id res chain seq x y z
N MET A 1 -9.85 16.13 -1.67
CA MET A 1 -10.10 16.44 -0.25
C MET A 1 -8.99 15.92 0.66
N GLY A 2 -8.66 14.62 0.70
CA GLY A 2 -7.63 14.09 1.61
C GLY A 2 -6.23 14.71 1.48
N ILE A 3 -5.72 14.89 0.25
CA ILE A 3 -4.42 15.54 -0.02
C ILE A 3 -4.38 16.98 0.54
N ILE A 4 -5.46 17.73 0.34
CA ILE A 4 -5.58 19.12 0.79
C ILE A 4 -5.58 19.17 2.32
N ILE A 5 -6.31 18.26 2.97
CA ILE A 5 -6.35 18.16 4.44
C ILE A 5 -4.98 17.82 5.01
N GLY A 6 -4.27 16.85 4.42
CA GLY A 6 -2.92 16.45 4.87
C GLY A 6 -1.86 17.54 4.72
N LEU A 7 -1.96 18.38 3.68
CA LEU A 7 -1.07 19.53 3.49
C LEU A 7 -1.35 20.65 4.50
N HIS A 8 -2.60 20.85 4.91
CA HIS A 8 -2.99 21.88 5.89
C HIS A 8 -2.80 21.46 7.35
N PHE A 9 -2.81 20.16 7.64
CA PHE A 9 -2.56 19.61 8.98
C PHE A 9 -1.24 18.82 8.99
N PRO A 10 -0.09 19.48 9.19
CA PRO A 10 1.21 18.81 9.31
C PRO A 10 1.30 18.07 10.66
N ILE A 11 0.60 16.94 10.76
CA ILE A 11 0.74 16.02 11.88
C ILE A 11 2.15 15.45 11.82
N GLN A 12 3.01 15.91 12.73
CA GLN A 12 4.35 15.36 12.87
C GLN A 12 4.22 13.95 13.42
N VAL A 13 4.48 12.97 12.56
CA VAL A 13 4.49 11.56 12.95
C VAL A 13 5.74 11.33 13.80
N PRO A 14 5.61 10.87 15.06
CA PRO A 14 6.77 10.58 15.88
C PRO A 14 7.65 9.53 15.19
N VAL A 15 8.97 9.71 15.26
CA VAL A 15 9.95 8.86 14.56
C VAL A 15 9.74 7.36 14.83
N ALA A 16 9.29 7.00 16.04
CA ALA A 16 8.99 5.63 16.43
C ALA A 16 7.90 4.95 15.55
N TYR A 17 6.95 5.71 15.02
CA TYR A 17 5.86 5.20 14.17
C TYR A 17 6.16 5.29 12.68
N ALA A 18 7.26 5.93 12.28
CA ALA A 18 7.61 6.14 10.88
C ALA A 18 7.74 4.83 10.09
N LYS A 19 8.25 3.76 10.72
CA LYS A 19 8.36 2.43 10.11
C LYS A 19 6.99 1.83 9.80
N TYR A 20 6.05 1.85 10.75
CA TYR A 20 4.71 1.29 10.56
C TYR A 20 3.93 2.04 9.50
N MET A 21 4.03 3.38 9.53
CA MET A 21 3.40 4.23 8.53
C MET A 21 3.97 3.97 7.14
N SER A 22 5.29 3.83 7.01
CA SER A 22 5.94 3.54 5.72
C SER A 22 5.42 2.24 5.10
N VAL A 23 5.33 1.16 5.89
CA VAL A 23 4.80 -0.12 5.38
C VAL A 23 3.30 -0.01 5.04
N ALA A 24 2.51 0.66 5.89
CA ALA A 24 1.08 0.86 5.65
C ALA A 24 0.82 1.66 4.35
N VAL A 25 1.59 2.73 4.12
CA VAL A 25 1.53 3.54 2.89
C VAL A 25 1.91 2.70 1.68
N LEU A 26 2.97 1.88 1.78
CA LEU A 26 3.36 1.01 0.68
C LEU A 26 2.26 -0.01 0.32
N ALA A 27 1.60 -0.59 1.33
CA ALA A 27 0.46 -1.48 1.14
C ALA A 27 -0.77 -0.79 0.54
N ALA A 28 -1.01 0.47 0.94
CA ALA A 28 -2.07 1.30 0.36
C ALA A 28 -1.80 1.58 -1.12
N LEU A 29 -0.55 1.93 -1.46
CA LEU A 29 -0.12 2.16 -2.83
C LEU A 29 -0.26 0.89 -3.67
N ASP A 30 0.18 -0.26 -3.18
CA ASP A 30 -0.01 -1.56 -3.87
C ASP A 30 -1.49 -1.77 -4.25
N SER A 31 -2.41 -1.51 -3.32
CA SER A 31 -3.85 -1.63 -3.56
C SER A 31 -4.37 -0.61 -4.58
N VAL A 32 -3.89 0.64 -4.53
CA VAL A 32 -4.22 1.69 -5.52
C VAL A 32 -3.78 1.28 -6.92
N PHE A 33 -2.53 0.83 -7.08
CA PHE A 33 -2.04 0.39 -8.39
C PHE A 33 -2.70 -0.91 -8.86
N GLY A 34 -3.04 -1.82 -7.94
CA GLY A 34 -3.86 -2.99 -8.24
C GLY A 34 -5.25 -2.61 -8.77
N GLY A 35 -5.90 -1.64 -8.13
CA GLY A 35 -7.18 -1.08 -8.57
C GLY A 35 -7.10 -0.39 -9.94
N LEU A 36 -6.07 0.43 -10.16
CA LEU A 36 -5.81 1.06 -11.45
C LEU A 36 -5.63 0.02 -12.56
N ARG A 37 -4.83 -1.03 -12.29
CA ARG A 37 -4.65 -2.14 -13.23
C ARG A 37 -5.96 -2.85 -13.52
N ALA A 38 -6.75 -3.18 -12.50
CA ALA A 38 -8.04 -3.84 -12.68
C ALA A 38 -9.02 -2.97 -13.48
N SER A 39 -8.96 -1.65 -13.32
CA SER A 39 -9.76 -0.70 -14.11
C SER A 39 -9.34 -0.66 -15.58
N LEU A 40 -8.04 -0.78 -15.89
CA LEU A 40 -7.57 -0.88 -17.28
C LEU A 40 -7.96 -2.23 -17.92
N GLU A 41 -8.02 -3.30 -17.13
CA GLU A 41 -8.42 -4.63 -17.59
C GLU A 41 -9.94 -4.87 -17.60
N ASP A 42 -10.77 -3.83 -17.37
CA ASP A 42 -12.25 -3.92 -17.25
C ASP A 42 -12.74 -4.94 -16.19
N LYS A 43 -11.93 -5.17 -15.14
CA LYS A 43 -12.18 -6.11 -14.03
C LYS A 43 -12.27 -5.43 -12.68
N PHE A 44 -12.47 -4.11 -12.66
CA PHE A 44 -12.51 -3.36 -11.41
C PHE A 44 -13.78 -3.66 -10.63
N ASP A 45 -13.60 -4.09 -9.38
CA ASP A 45 -14.66 -4.25 -8.40
C ASP A 45 -14.37 -3.31 -7.21
N GLN A 46 -15.31 -2.41 -6.94
CA GLN A 46 -15.16 -1.40 -5.89
C GLN A 46 -15.11 -2.02 -4.49
N ALA A 47 -15.87 -3.09 -4.23
CA ALA A 47 -15.88 -3.76 -2.93
C ALA A 47 -14.54 -4.48 -2.69
N VAL A 48 -14.01 -5.16 -3.71
CA VAL A 48 -12.69 -5.81 -3.63
C VAL A 48 -11.58 -4.77 -3.44
N PHE A 49 -11.65 -3.65 -4.16
CA PHE A 49 -10.68 -2.56 -4.00
C PHE A 49 -10.71 -1.95 -2.59
N LEU A 50 -11.89 -1.57 -2.09
CA LEU A 50 -12.02 -0.93 -0.77
C LEU A 50 -11.61 -1.88 0.35
N THR A 51 -12.09 -3.12 0.31
CA THR A 51 -11.72 -4.13 1.31
C THR A 51 -10.23 -4.40 1.26
N GLY A 52 -9.63 -4.59 0.08
CA GLY A 52 -8.19 -4.77 -0.10
C GLY A 52 -7.38 -3.58 0.41
N PHE A 53 -7.76 -2.36 0.06
CA PHE A 53 -7.08 -1.14 0.48
C PHE A 53 -7.00 -1.03 2.01
N PHE A 54 -8.14 -1.09 2.71
CA PHE A 54 -8.14 -0.92 4.16
C PHE A 54 -7.56 -2.14 4.89
N SER A 55 -7.92 -3.35 4.48
CA SER A 55 -7.44 -4.57 5.16
C SER A 55 -5.95 -4.77 4.99
N ASN A 56 -5.40 -4.62 3.78
CA ASN A 56 -3.97 -4.81 3.54
C ASN A 56 -3.14 -3.73 4.22
N THR A 57 -3.56 -2.47 4.17
CA THR A 57 -2.87 -1.37 4.85
C THR A 57 -2.86 -1.54 6.36
N LEU A 58 -4.00 -1.91 6.95
CA LEU A 58 -4.09 -2.18 8.38
C LEU A 58 -3.23 -3.38 8.76
N LEU A 59 -3.35 -4.49 8.03
CA LEU A 59 -2.59 -5.71 8.25
C LEU A 59 -1.08 -5.48 8.14
N ALA A 60 -0.63 -4.66 7.19
CA ALA A 60 0.77 -4.31 7.03
C ALA A 60 1.32 -3.53 8.24
N GLY A 61 0.57 -2.53 8.72
CA GLY A 61 0.92 -1.78 9.92
C GLY A 61 0.94 -2.65 11.18
N VAL A 62 -0.06 -3.52 11.33
CA VAL A 62 -0.17 -4.47 12.45
C VAL A 62 0.97 -5.50 12.43
N LEU A 63 1.29 -6.07 11.27
CA LEU A 63 2.42 -7.01 11.12
C LEU A 63 3.74 -6.36 11.47
N ALA A 64 3.97 -5.13 11.00
CA ALA A 64 5.18 -4.39 11.33
C ALA A 64 5.25 -4.09 12.84
N TYR A 65 4.12 -3.73 13.48
CA TYR A 65 4.03 -3.52 14.93
C TYR A 65 4.31 -4.81 15.71
N ILE A 66 3.70 -5.93 15.34
CA ILE A 66 3.93 -7.24 15.97
C ILE A 66 5.40 -7.64 15.83
N GLY A 67 6.02 -7.41 14.67
CA GLY A 67 7.43 -7.71 14.46
C GLY A 67 8.32 -6.96 15.45
N ASP A 68 8.04 -5.69 15.68
CA ASP A 68 8.78 -4.89 16.64
C ASP A 68 8.63 -5.42 18.07
N GLN A 69 7.42 -5.81 18.48
CA GLN A 69 7.18 -6.39 19.80
C GLN A 69 7.88 -7.75 19.99
N LEU A 70 8.03 -8.51 18.91
CA LEU A 70 8.70 -9.82 18.91
C LEU A 70 10.23 -9.71 18.72
N GLY A 71 10.76 -8.50 18.48
CA GLY A 71 12.19 -8.29 18.20
C GLY A 71 12.65 -8.83 16.84
N VAL A 72 11.74 -8.97 15.88
CA VAL A 72 12.02 -9.48 14.52
C VAL A 72 11.68 -8.44 13.44
N GLU A 73 12.42 -8.46 12.33
CA GLU A 73 12.26 -7.47 11.25
C GLU A 73 11.10 -7.77 10.28
N LEU A 74 9.89 -8.04 10.79
CA LEU A 74 8.70 -8.29 9.94
C LEU A 74 8.34 -7.10 9.06
N TYR A 75 8.70 -5.88 9.46
CA TYR A 75 8.51 -4.70 8.62
C TYR A 75 9.24 -4.84 7.27
N MET A 76 10.44 -5.41 7.26
CA MET A 76 11.25 -5.59 6.06
C MET A 76 10.60 -6.62 5.12
N ALA A 77 10.11 -7.72 5.69
CA ALA A 77 9.39 -8.74 4.93
C ALA A 77 8.13 -8.16 4.27
N ALA A 78 7.36 -7.36 5.02
CA ALA A 78 6.19 -6.67 4.48
C ALA A 78 6.59 -5.69 3.35
N VAL A 79 7.63 -4.87 3.55
CA VAL A 79 8.13 -3.94 2.53
C VAL A 79 8.49 -4.67 1.23
N ILE A 80 9.18 -5.80 1.33
CA ILE A 80 9.55 -6.59 0.15
C ILE A 80 8.31 -7.14 -0.55
N VAL A 81 7.38 -7.75 0.19
CA VAL A 81 6.17 -8.36 -0.40
C VAL A 81 5.30 -7.30 -1.09
N PHE A 82 4.98 -6.20 -0.39
CA PHE A 82 4.18 -5.12 -0.96
C PHE A 82 4.93 -4.41 -2.11
N GLY A 83 6.24 -4.23 -1.98
CA GLY A 83 7.08 -3.64 -3.02
C GLY A 83 7.09 -4.47 -4.30
N VAL A 84 7.27 -5.79 -4.20
CA VAL A 84 7.21 -6.70 -5.35
C VAL A 84 5.85 -6.63 -6.04
N ARG A 85 4.74 -6.69 -5.28
CA ARG A 85 3.40 -6.59 -5.86
C ARG A 85 3.12 -5.25 -6.51
N LEU A 86 3.59 -4.16 -5.92
CA LEU A 86 3.51 -2.83 -6.49
C LEU A 86 4.21 -2.76 -7.85
N PHE A 87 5.46 -3.24 -7.94
CA PHE A 87 6.19 -3.29 -9.20
C PHE A 87 5.53 -4.20 -10.23
N GLN A 88 4.92 -5.32 -9.81
CA GLN A 88 4.16 -6.19 -10.70
C GLN A 88 2.92 -5.50 -11.26
N ASN A 89 2.17 -4.78 -10.42
CA ASN A 89 1.01 -3.99 -10.84
C ASN A 89 1.42 -2.90 -11.85
N LEU A 90 2.49 -2.16 -11.56
CA LEU A 90 3.08 -1.18 -12.49
C LEU A 90 3.51 -1.81 -13.82
N ALA A 91 4.18 -2.97 -13.78
CA ALA A 91 4.60 -3.67 -14.99
C ALA A 91 3.40 -4.14 -15.83
N GLY A 92 2.30 -4.56 -15.18
CA GLY A 92 1.03 -4.89 -15.82
C GLY A 92 0.40 -3.68 -16.52
N ILE A 93 0.26 -2.57 -15.81
CA ILE A 93 -0.23 -1.29 -16.35
C ILE A 93 0.60 -0.86 -17.56
N ARG A 94 1.94 -0.82 -17.42
CA ARG A 94 2.85 -0.47 -18.51
C ARG A 94 2.65 -1.37 -19.73
N ARG A 95 2.52 -2.68 -19.54
CA ARG A 95 2.32 -3.64 -20.63
C ARG A 95 0.99 -3.42 -21.34
N PHE A 96 -0.07 -3.12 -20.60
CA PHE A 96 -1.38 -2.82 -21.15
C PHE A 96 -1.32 -1.56 -22.03
N LEU A 97 -0.68 -0.49 -21.54
CA LEU A 97 -0.54 0.78 -22.27
C LEU A 97 0.32 0.67 -23.54
N LEU A 98 1.32 -0.21 -23.57
CA LEU A 98 2.23 -0.37 -24.71
C LEU A 98 1.73 -1.35 -25.78
N LYS A 99 0.80 -2.26 -25.44
CA LYS A 99 0.23 -3.24 -26.37
C LYS A 99 -1.08 -2.79 -27.01
N LYS A 100 -1.53 -1.57 -26.71
CA LYS A 100 -2.67 -0.90 -27.30
C LYS A 100 -2.16 0.28 -28.11
#